data_AF-A0A7S2KGW3-F1
#
_entry.id   AF-A0A7S2KGW3-F1
#
_cell.length_a   1.000
_cell.length_b   1.000
_cell.length_c   1.000
_cell.angle_alpha   90.00
_cell.angle_beta   90.00
_cell.angle_gamma   90.00
#
_symmetry.space_group_name_H-M   'P 1'
#
loop_
_entity.id
_entity.type
_entity.pdbx_description
1 polymer ?
#
loop_
_entity_poly.entity_id
_entity_poly.type
_entity_poly.pdbx_seq_one_letter_code
_entity_poly.pdbx_strand_id
1 'polypeptide(L)'
;HQRSMFAFCDPIAWGLTKGYDLSKAEVRERAYGYGFSYVLRRKVALDLPFEDINMGEDFGFISTVQHRRGDTSVALLRDELGICLHVQHGGNTSNSIPLRRVERDEACDLDVMELALHLPEVP
;
A
#
# COMPACT_ATOMS: atom_id res chain seq x y z
N HIS A 1 25.54 1.82 -10.57
CA HIS A 1 24.08 1.91 -10.73
C HIS A 1 23.41 0.84 -9.90
N GLN A 2 22.63 1.22 -8.88
CA GLN A 2 21.85 0.27 -8.11
C GLN A 2 20.61 -0.10 -8.94
N ARG A 3 20.42 -1.41 -9.18
CA ARG A 3 19.32 -1.91 -10.01
C ARG A 3 18.03 -1.77 -9.21
N SER A 4 16.99 -1.19 -9.82
CA SER A 4 15.66 -1.19 -9.23
C SER A 4 15.13 -2.62 -9.13
N MET A 5 14.33 -2.91 -8.11
CA MET A 5 13.71 -4.21 -7.91
C MET A 5 12.25 -4.07 -7.50
N PHE A 6 11.42 -5.06 -7.85
CA PHE A 6 10.08 -5.16 -7.30
C PHE A 6 10.11 -5.89 -5.97
N ALA A 7 9.26 -5.47 -5.03
CA ALA A 7 9.15 -6.11 -3.74
C ALA A 7 7.74 -6.07 -3.18
N PHE A 8 7.38 -7.16 -2.48
CA PHE A 8 6.30 -7.13 -1.50
C PHE A 8 6.78 -6.41 -0.24
N CYS A 9 5.94 -5.51 0.24
CA CYS A 9 6.11 -4.81 1.51
C CYS A 9 4.92 -5.10 2.41
N ASP A 10 5.17 -5.50 3.65
CA ASP A 10 4.12 -5.69 4.67
C ASP A 10 4.62 -5.05 5.98
N PRO A 11 4.18 -3.80 6.26
CA PRO A 11 4.57 -3.05 7.45
C PRO A 11 4.16 -3.73 8.76
N ILE A 12 3.08 -4.52 8.73
CA ILE A 12 2.58 -5.23 9.91
C ILE A 12 3.52 -6.39 10.22
N ALA A 13 3.83 -7.22 9.22
CA ALA A 13 4.80 -8.30 9.38
C ALA A 13 6.17 -7.75 9.81
N TRP A 14 6.64 -6.64 9.23
CA TRP A 14 7.84 -5.97 9.71
C TRP A 14 7.73 -5.55 11.19
N GLY A 15 6.62 -4.91 11.59
CA GLY A 15 6.38 -4.51 12.97
C GLY A 15 6.44 -5.68 13.95
N LEU A 16 5.84 -6.81 13.58
CA LEU A 16 5.88 -8.05 14.37
C LEU A 16 7.31 -8.55 14.59
N THR A 17 8.21 -8.45 13.59
CA THR A 17 9.63 -8.81 13.78
C THR A 17 10.36 -7.93 14.81
N LYS A 18 9.80 -6.75 15.12
CA LYS A 18 10.31 -5.82 16.13
C LYS A 18 9.58 -5.92 17.48
N GLY A 19 8.61 -6.83 17.61
CA GLY A 19 7.75 -6.93 18.78
C GLY A 19 6.71 -5.80 18.86
N TYR A 20 6.39 -5.15 17.74
CA TYR A 20 5.34 -4.14 17.64
C TYR A 20 4.05 -4.74 17.08
N ASP A 21 2.94 -4.07 17.35
CA ASP A 21 1.63 -4.38 16.79
C ASP A 21 1.08 -3.18 16.01
N LEU A 22 -0.16 -3.33 15.51
CA LEU A 22 -0.85 -2.29 14.74
C LEU A 22 -1.27 -1.08 15.60
N SER A 23 -1.03 -1.05 16.91
CA SER A 23 -1.24 0.15 17.72
C SER A 23 -0.03 1.09 17.67
N LYS A 24 1.16 0.57 17.35
CA LYS A 24 2.38 1.37 17.25
C LYS A 24 2.27 2.35 16.08
N ALA A 25 2.44 3.65 16.37
CA ALA A 25 2.30 4.74 15.39
C ALA A 25 3.10 4.49 14.09
N GLU A 26 4.35 4.05 14.21
CA GLU A 26 5.23 3.73 13.08
C GLU A 26 4.74 2.58 12.18
N VAL A 27 4.03 1.61 12.77
CA VAL A 27 3.44 0.50 12.02
C VAL A 27 2.15 0.99 11.35
N ARG A 28 1.33 1.77 12.07
CA ARG A 28 0.10 2.37 11.53
C ARG A 28 0.37 3.30 10.36
N GLU A 29 1.30 4.22 10.50
CA GLU A 29 1.63 5.20 9.47
C GLU A 29 2.01 4.50 8.16
N ARG A 30 2.80 3.44 8.25
CA ARG A 30 3.21 2.64 7.08
C ARG A 30 2.13 1.70 6.57
N ALA A 31 1.26 1.16 7.44
CA ALA A 31 0.21 0.23 7.03
C ALA A 31 -0.99 0.93 6.39
N TYR A 32 -1.25 2.17 6.80
CA TYR A 32 -2.34 2.99 6.27
C TYR A 32 -1.87 4.04 5.26
N GLY A 33 -0.59 4.41 5.26
CA GLY A 33 0.04 5.23 4.25
C GLY A 33 1.07 4.47 3.42
N TYR A 34 1.94 5.19 2.72
CA TYR A 34 3.06 4.69 1.93
C TYR A 34 2.67 4.05 0.58
N GLY A 35 1.59 4.54 -0.04
CA GLY A 35 1.34 4.28 -1.46
C GLY A 35 0.90 2.87 -1.81
N PHE A 36 0.20 2.19 -0.88
CA PHE A 36 -0.51 0.96 -1.19
C PHE A 36 -1.72 1.21 -2.11
N SER A 37 -2.35 0.13 -2.56
CA SER A 37 -3.60 0.22 -3.32
C SER A 37 -4.80 0.42 -2.39
N TYR A 38 -5.65 1.40 -2.69
CA TYR A 38 -6.85 1.71 -1.92
C TYR A 38 -8.12 1.54 -2.75
N VAL A 39 -9.14 0.92 -2.15
CA VAL A 39 -10.50 0.90 -2.70
C VAL A 39 -11.41 1.64 -1.74
N LEU A 40 -12.06 2.68 -2.24
CA LEU A 40 -12.86 3.58 -1.42
C LEU A 40 -14.25 3.80 -2.01
N ARG A 41 -15.24 3.92 -1.13
CA ARG A 41 -16.59 4.31 -1.56
C ARG A 41 -16.55 5.75 -2.06
N ARG A 42 -17.10 6.01 -3.25
CA ARG A 42 -17.18 7.37 -3.84
C ARG A 42 -17.64 8.44 -2.85
N LYS A 43 -18.66 8.13 -2.03
CA LYS A 43 -19.18 9.05 -1.03
C LYS A 43 -18.14 9.44 0.03
N VAL A 44 -17.26 8.53 0.45
CA VAL A 44 -16.19 8.81 1.41
C VAL A 44 -15.21 9.83 0.81
N ALA A 45 -14.73 9.62 -0.43
CA ALA A 45 -13.82 10.54 -1.10
C ALA A 45 -14.40 11.94 -1.29
N LEU A 46 -15.71 12.06 -1.53
CA LEU A 46 -16.37 13.35 -1.70
C LEU A 46 -16.64 14.06 -0.38
N ASP A 47 -16.97 13.32 0.68
CA ASP A 47 -17.26 13.89 1.99
C ASP A 47 -15.96 14.28 2.74
N LEU A 48 -14.87 13.56 2.48
CA LEU A 48 -13.57 13.70 3.16
C LEU A 48 -12.45 13.68 2.10
N PRO A 49 -12.17 14.78 1.40
CA PRO A 49 -11.14 14.80 0.36
C PRO A 49 -9.74 14.60 0.96
N PHE A 50 -8.81 14.13 0.13
CA PHE A 50 -7.38 14.14 0.47
C PHE A 50 -6.89 15.57 0.66
N GLU A 51 -5.92 15.74 1.56
CA GLU A 51 -5.25 17.02 1.72
C GLU A 51 -4.31 17.29 0.53
N ASP A 52 -4.23 18.55 0.11
CA ASP A 52 -3.28 18.99 -0.91
C ASP A 52 -1.91 19.23 -0.27
N ILE A 53 -1.17 18.14 -0.08
CA ILE A 53 0.16 18.13 0.53
C ILE A 53 1.10 17.21 -0.24
N ASN A 54 2.41 17.39 -0.03
CA ASN A 54 3.43 16.65 -0.78
C ASN A 54 3.67 15.21 -0.29
N MET A 55 3.44 14.93 0.99
CA MET A 55 3.74 13.61 1.59
C MET A 55 2.79 13.31 2.76
N GLY A 56 2.28 12.08 2.80
CA GLY A 56 1.49 11.56 3.92
C GLY A 56 0.00 11.88 3.85
N GLU A 57 -0.47 12.34 2.68
CA GLU A 57 -1.86 12.62 2.38
C GLU A 57 -2.75 11.36 2.53
N ASP A 58 -2.19 10.20 2.22
CA ASP A 58 -2.85 8.90 2.36
C ASP A 58 -3.13 8.55 3.84
N PHE A 59 -2.12 8.64 4.70
CA PHE A 59 -2.26 8.42 6.13
C PHE A 59 -3.19 9.45 6.76
N GLY A 60 -3.11 10.71 6.34
CA GLY A 60 -4.01 11.78 6.78
C GLY A 60 -5.46 11.51 6.43
N PHE A 61 -5.73 11.10 5.18
CA PHE A 61 -7.05 10.70 4.72
C PHE A 61 -7.60 9.52 5.54
N ILE A 62 -6.84 8.43 5.67
CA ILE A 62 -7.29 7.24 6.40
C ILE A 62 -7.54 7.54 7.88
N SER A 63 -6.67 8.31 8.52
CA SER A 63 -6.83 8.73 9.92
C SER A 63 -8.10 9.56 10.11
N THR A 64 -8.40 10.45 9.17
CA THR A 64 -9.63 11.26 9.18
C THR A 64 -10.87 10.39 9.01
N VAL A 65 -10.84 9.42 8.10
CA VAL A 65 -11.95 8.47 7.91
C VAL A 65 -12.22 7.68 9.19
N GLN A 66 -11.19 7.10 9.82
CA GLN A 66 -11.31 6.37 11.08
C GLN A 66 -11.82 7.26 12.22
N HIS A 67 -11.29 8.49 12.34
CA HIS A 67 -11.75 9.42 13.36
C HIS A 67 -13.23 9.80 13.21
N ARG A 68 -13.71 10.01 11.98
CA ARG A 68 -15.10 10.43 11.69
C ARG A 68 -16.09 9.28 11.68
N ARG A 69 -15.66 8.06 11.35
CA ARG A 69 -16.56 6.91 11.08
C ARG A 69 -16.28 5.68 11.95
N GLY A 70 -15.30 5.74 12.83
CA GLY A 70 -14.86 4.66 13.73
C GLY A 70 -13.70 3.83 13.15
N ASP A 71 -12.93 3.18 14.02
CA ASP A 71 -11.71 2.45 13.64
C ASP A 71 -11.96 1.31 12.64
N THR A 72 -13.15 0.70 12.69
CA THR A 72 -13.58 -0.38 11.77
C THR A 72 -14.04 0.11 10.40
N SER A 73 -14.04 1.42 10.15
CA SER A 73 -14.41 1.99 8.86
C SER A 73 -13.40 1.73 7.75
N VAL A 74 -12.19 1.27 8.11
CA VAL A 74 -11.11 0.90 7.20
C VAL A 74 -10.68 -0.53 7.53
N ALA A 75 -10.69 -1.39 6.52
CA ALA A 75 -10.18 -2.76 6.62
C ALA A 75 -8.87 -2.87 5.84
N LEU A 76 -7.89 -3.56 6.41
CA LEU A 76 -6.65 -3.91 5.74
C LEU A 76 -6.79 -5.30 5.13
N LEU A 77 -6.37 -5.43 3.87
CA LEU A 77 -6.27 -6.71 3.17
C LEU A 77 -4.80 -6.99 2.91
N ARG A 78 -4.34 -8.16 3.36
CA ARG A 78 -3.01 -8.63 3.02
C ARG A 78 -2.99 -9.01 1.54
N ASP A 79 -2.04 -8.46 0.80
CA ASP A 79 -1.89 -8.77 -0.62
C ASP A 79 -1.17 -10.12 -0.79
N GLU A 80 -1.95 -11.14 -1.13
CA GLU A 80 -1.46 -12.48 -1.46
C GLU A 80 -1.59 -12.78 -2.97
N LEU A 81 -2.19 -11.85 -3.74
CA LEU A 81 -2.51 -12.01 -5.16
C LEU A 81 -1.57 -11.20 -6.08
N GLY A 82 -0.73 -10.34 -5.51
CA GLY A 82 0.19 -9.49 -6.27
C GLY A 82 -0.45 -8.19 -6.78
N ILE A 83 -1.49 -7.69 -6.12
CA ILE A 83 -2.18 -6.44 -6.46
C ILE A 83 -1.22 -5.24 -6.43
N CYS A 84 -0.27 -5.22 -5.49
CA CYS A 84 0.61 -4.08 -5.25
C CYS A 84 2.07 -4.55 -5.05
N LEU A 85 2.93 -4.16 -5.98
CA LEU A 85 4.38 -4.27 -5.82
C LEU A 85 5.00 -2.87 -5.71
N HIS A 86 5.95 -2.72 -4.79
CA HIS A 86 6.74 -1.50 -4.72
C HIS A 86 8.01 -1.62 -5.56
N VAL A 87 8.32 -0.57 -6.32
CA VAL A 87 9.64 -0.42 -6.93
C VAL A 87 10.60 0.12 -5.87
N GLN A 88 11.65 -0.65 -5.58
CA GLN A 88 12.72 -0.28 -4.65
C GLN A 88 13.97 0.16 -5.42
N HIS A 89 14.46 1.36 -5.15
CA HIS A 89 15.74 1.87 -5.62
C HIS A 89 16.42 2.74 -4.54
N GLY A 90 17.72 3.00 -4.69
CA GLY A 90 18.53 3.73 -3.70
C GLY A 90 18.15 5.21 -3.45
N GLY A 91 17.06 5.67 -4.06
CA GLY A 91 16.52 7.03 -3.90
C GLY A 91 15.03 7.02 -3.61
N ASN A 92 14.49 5.93 -3.07
CA ASN A 92 13.09 5.86 -2.68
C ASN A 92 12.73 6.97 -1.69
N THR A 93 11.68 7.71 -2.00
CA THR A 93 11.11 8.72 -1.10
C THR A 93 10.37 8.06 0.06
N SER A 94 9.86 6.84 -0.16
CA SER A 94 9.19 6.02 0.85
C SER A 94 10.17 5.01 1.49
N ASN A 95 10.25 5.02 2.82
CA ASN A 95 10.94 4.00 3.63
C ASN A 95 10.11 2.70 3.74
N SER A 96 9.52 2.24 2.64
CA SER A 96 8.83 0.94 2.56
C SER A 96 9.85 -0.19 2.70
N ILE A 97 9.60 -1.14 3.58
CA ILE A 97 10.57 -2.19 3.91
C ILE A 97 10.25 -3.43 3.07
N PRO A 98 11.16 -3.85 2.16
CA PRO A 98 10.93 -5.03 1.35
C PRO A 98 11.01 -6.28 2.23
N LEU A 99 9.99 -7.13 2.18
CA LEU A 99 10.03 -8.44 2.81
C LEU A 99 10.47 -9.52 1.84
N ARG A 100 10.05 -9.40 0.57
CA ARG A 100 10.36 -10.37 -0.47
C ARG A 100 10.59 -9.66 -1.79
N ARG A 101 11.74 -9.93 -2.39
CA ARG A 101 12.03 -9.54 -3.77
C ARG A 101 11.15 -10.34 -4.73
N VAL A 102 10.69 -9.67 -5.77
CA VAL A 102 9.98 -10.28 -6.89
C VAL A 102 10.82 -10.02 -8.13
N GLU A 103 11.25 -11.09 -8.80
CA GLU A 103 11.92 -10.96 -10.10
C GLU A 103 10.90 -10.61 -11.18
N ARG A 104 11.37 -10.07 -12.30
CA ARG A 104 10.47 -9.67 -13.41
C ARG A 104 9.60 -10.82 -13.90
N ASP A 105 10.18 -11.99 -14.10
CA ASP A 105 9.45 -13.15 -14.65
C ASP A 105 8.33 -13.58 -13.70
N GLU A 106 8.59 -13.55 -12.39
CA GLU A 106 7.56 -13.80 -11.37
C GLU A 106 6.49 -12.71 -11.37
N ALA A 107 6.88 -11.43 -11.47
CA ALA A 107 5.92 -10.32 -11.49
C ALA A 107 4.93 -10.43 -12.66
N CYS A 108 5.36 -10.98 -13.79
CA CYS A 108 4.52 -11.24 -14.96
C CYS A 108 3.59 -12.45 -14.81
N ASP A 109 3.79 -13.27 -13.78
CA ASP A 109 3.07 -14.52 -13.52
C ASP A 109 2.24 -14.47 -12.23
N LEU A 110 2.07 -13.29 -11.63
CA LEU A 110 1.21 -13.10 -10.45
C LEU A 110 -0.27 -13.24 -10.81
N ASP A 111 -1.09 -13.73 -9.89
CA ASP A 111 -2.53 -13.94 -10.07
C ASP A 111 -3.27 -12.70 -10.63
N VAL A 112 -2.86 -11.50 -10.20
CA VAL A 112 -3.43 -10.23 -10.72
C VAL A 112 -3.32 -10.11 -12.25
N MET A 113 -2.32 -10.75 -12.87
CA MET A 113 -2.09 -10.72 -14.31
C MET A 113 -3.16 -11.46 -15.10
N GLU A 114 -3.89 -12.41 -14.49
CA GLU A 114 -5.06 -13.04 -15.13
C GLU A 114 -6.13 -12.01 -15.47
N LEU A 115 -6.26 -10.93 -14.67
CA LEU A 115 -7.19 -9.84 -14.93
C LEU A 115 -6.82 -9.02 -16.16
N ALA A 116 -5.52 -8.94 -16.50
CA ALA A 116 -5.07 -8.18 -17.66
C ALA A 116 -5.64 -8.75 -18.97
N LEU A 117 -5.92 -10.05 -19.03
CA LEU A 117 -6.57 -10.73 -20.16
C LEU A 117 -8.04 -10.31 -20.36
N HIS A 118 -8.64 -9.71 -19.33
CA HIS A 118 -10.04 -9.28 -19.34
C HIS A 118 -10.19 -7.76 -19.43
N LEU A 119 -9.10 -7.01 -19.38
CA LEU A 119 -9.12 -5.57 -19.60
C LEU A 119 -9.17 -5.29 -21.11
N PRO A 120 -10.05 -4.39 -21.59
CA PRO A 120 -9.99 -3.94 -22.97
C PRO A 120 -8.63 -3.30 -23.23
N GLU A 121 -8.04 -3.56 -24.40
CA GLU A 121 -6.85 -2.81 -24.84
C GLU A 121 -7.18 -1.32 -24.77
N VAL A 122 -6.37 -0.58 -24.00
CA VAL A 122 -6.48 0.87 -23.95
C VAL A 122 -6.02 1.41 -25.31
N PRO A 123 -6.81 2.24 -26.00
CA PRO A 123 -6.44 2.81 -27.30
C PRO A 123 -5.14 3.61 -27.27
#